data_AF-A0A0C2G7S3-F1
#
_entry.id   AF-A0A0C2G7S3-F1
#
_cell.length_a   1.000
_cell.length_b   1.000
_cell.length_c   1.000
_cell.angle_alpha   90.00
_cell.angle_beta   90.00
_cell.angle_gamma   90.00
#
_symmetry.space_group_name_H-M   'P 1'
#
loop_
_entity.id
_entity.type
_entity.pdbx_description
1 polymer ?
#
loop_
_entity_poly.entity_id
_entity_poly.type
_entity_poly.pdbx_seq_one_letter_code
_entity_poly.pdbx_strand_id
1 'polypeptide(L)'
;MAIDGDRKEPGKQLKYTIWHLHTWKGYDKVKDNATSILTTPSSDDQCGVTNLVEEADYFLSGKLQNGEIYITNCNLVLPYEYVTRDDVDLLRDLRDGVKQC
;
A
#
# COMPACT_ATOMS: atom_id res chain seq x y z
N MET A 1 7.63 -36.00 -23.69
CA MET A 1 6.30 -35.69 -23.15
C MET A 1 6.50 -34.51 -22.21
N ALA A 2 5.87 -33.39 -22.54
CA ALA A 2 6.21 -32.05 -22.06
C ALA A 2 5.84 -31.80 -20.60
N ILE A 3 6.55 -30.90 -19.94
CA ILE A 3 5.87 -29.78 -19.27
C ILE A 3 6.57 -28.51 -19.77
N ASP A 4 5.87 -27.91 -20.72
CA ASP A 4 6.13 -26.60 -21.29
C ASP A 4 6.10 -25.53 -20.20
N GLY A 5 6.83 -24.45 -20.40
CA GLY A 5 7.16 -23.51 -19.34
C GLY A 5 5.94 -22.86 -18.66
N ASP A 6 5.92 -22.93 -17.33
CA ASP A 6 5.36 -21.84 -16.52
C ASP A 6 6.32 -20.65 -16.59
N ARG A 7 6.31 -20.02 -17.76
CA ARG A 7 6.79 -18.66 -17.95
C ARG A 7 5.92 -17.81 -17.02
N LYS A 8 6.42 -17.52 -15.81
CA LYS A 8 5.90 -16.45 -14.94
C LYS A 8 5.54 -15.28 -15.86
N GLU A 9 4.26 -14.98 -16.04
CA GLU A 9 3.85 -13.90 -16.94
C GLU A 9 4.45 -12.60 -16.38
N PRO A 10 5.48 -12.01 -17.04
CA PRO A 10 6.09 -10.79 -16.56
C PRO A 10 5.06 -9.68 -16.81
N GLY A 11 4.41 -9.20 -15.74
CA GLY A 11 3.43 -8.10 -15.84
C GLY A 11 2.11 -8.29 -15.12
N LYS A 12 1.86 -9.42 -14.42
CA LYS A 12 0.68 -9.49 -13.55
C LYS A 12 0.91 -8.64 -12.30
N GLN A 13 -0.01 -7.72 -12.04
CA GLN A 13 -0.09 -7.00 -10.77
C GLN A 13 -1.01 -7.76 -9.84
N LEU A 14 -0.61 -7.91 -8.58
CA LEU A 14 -1.52 -8.31 -7.51
C LEU A 14 -2.40 -7.13 -7.16
N LYS A 15 -3.66 -7.42 -6.85
CA LYS A 15 -4.65 -6.44 -6.43
C LYS A 15 -5.22 -6.85 -5.08
N TYR A 16 -5.27 -5.90 -4.15
CA TYR A 16 -5.89 -6.06 -2.85
C TYR A 16 -6.98 -5.02 -2.69
N THR A 17 -8.13 -5.40 -2.14
CA THR A 17 -9.13 -4.43 -1.71
C THR A 17 -8.83 -4.07 -0.27
N ILE A 18 -8.60 -2.78 0.00
CA ILE A 18 -8.31 -2.29 1.35
C ILE A 18 -9.44 -1.40 1.85
N TRP A 19 -9.60 -1.37 3.17
CA TRP A 19 -10.49 -0.45 3.87
C TRP A 19 -9.68 0.69 4.49
N HIS A 20 -10.16 1.92 4.33
CA HIS A 20 -9.49 3.09 4.91
C HIS A 20 -9.92 3.27 6.36
N LEU A 21 -9.07 2.91 7.32
CA LEU A 21 -9.29 3.22 8.73
C LEU A 21 -8.97 4.70 9.03
N HIS A 22 -7.80 5.15 8.56
CA HIS A 22 -7.35 6.54 8.68
C HIS A 22 -6.54 6.95 7.44
N THR A 23 -6.80 8.15 6.91
CA THR A 23 -6.00 8.72 5.81
C THR A 23 -5.23 9.94 6.29
N TRP A 24 -3.91 9.82 6.35
CA TRP A 24 -3.01 10.89 6.81
C TRP A 24 -2.65 11.88 5.71
N LYS A 25 -2.58 11.42 4.45
CA LYS A 25 -2.26 12.28 3.31
C LYS A 25 -3.05 11.86 2.10
N GLY A 26 -3.60 12.84 1.37
CA GLY A 26 -4.40 12.59 0.18
C GLY A 26 -5.86 12.23 0.46
N TYR A 27 -6.38 12.59 1.64
CA TYR A 27 -7.78 12.36 2.03
C TYR A 27 -8.78 12.82 0.97
N ASP A 28 -8.58 14.01 0.38
CA ASP A 28 -9.45 14.53 -0.68
C ASP A 28 -9.60 13.62 -1.91
N LYS A 29 -8.65 12.71 -2.15
CA LYS A 29 -8.68 11.79 -3.28
C LYS A 29 -9.43 10.48 -2.98
N VAL A 30 -9.63 10.17 -1.70
CA VAL A 30 -10.23 8.90 -1.24
C VAL A 30 -11.46 9.10 -0.36
N LYS A 31 -11.79 10.34 0.05
CA LYS A 31 -12.88 10.64 0.99
C LYS A 31 -14.26 10.11 0.60
N ASP A 32 -14.51 9.96 -0.70
CA ASP A 32 -15.78 9.47 -1.23
C ASP A 32 -15.84 7.93 -1.31
N ASN A 33 -14.74 7.23 -1.00
CA ASN A 33 -14.63 5.78 -1.07
C ASN A 33 -14.15 5.21 0.27
N ALA A 34 -14.97 4.35 0.90
CA ALA A 34 -14.56 3.62 2.10
C ALA A 34 -13.44 2.60 1.81
N THR A 35 -13.33 2.15 0.56
CA THR A 35 -12.34 1.18 0.10
C THR A 35 -11.54 1.70 -1.09
N SER A 36 -10.38 1.09 -1.34
CA SER A 36 -9.61 1.31 -2.55
C SER A 36 -8.93 0.05 -3.01
N ILE A 37 -8.56 0.01 -4.29
CA ILE A 37 -7.74 -1.05 -4.85
C ILE A 37 -6.28 -0.67 -4.69
N LEU A 38 -5.55 -1.51 -3.98
CA LEU A 38 -4.11 -1.48 -3.85
C LEU A 38 -3.50 -2.41 -4.89
N THR A 39 -2.54 -1.92 -5.67
CA THR A 39 -1.84 -2.71 -6.70
C THR A 39 -0.34 -2.75 -6.45
N THR A 40 0.26 -3.89 -6.78
CA THR A 40 1.69 -4.13 -6.63
C THR A 40 2.15 -5.16 -7.66
N PRO A 41 3.43 -5.16 -8.07
CA PRO A 41 4.00 -6.26 -8.85
C PRO A 41 3.79 -7.62 -8.16
N SER A 42 3.63 -8.68 -8.94
CA SER A 42 3.31 -10.02 -8.41
C SER A 42 4.48 -10.77 -7.78
N SER A 43 5.67 -10.19 -7.77
CA SER A 43 6.86 -10.89 -7.30
C SER A 43 7.89 -9.94 -6.70
N ASP A 44 8.63 -10.45 -5.73
CA ASP A 44 9.60 -9.68 -4.95
C ASP A 44 10.77 -9.17 -5.80
N ASP A 45 11.18 -9.94 -6.84
CA ASP A 45 12.19 -9.54 -7.83
C ASP A 45 11.75 -8.35 -8.68
N GLN A 46 10.45 -8.05 -8.72
CA GLN A 46 9.86 -6.87 -9.35
C GLN A 46 9.43 -5.81 -8.33
N CYS A 47 9.95 -5.88 -7.09
CA CYS A 47 9.58 -5.01 -5.98
C CYS A 47 8.11 -5.17 -5.53
N GLY A 48 7.53 -6.36 -5.71
CA GLY A 48 6.20 -6.69 -5.23
C GLY A 48 6.09 -6.75 -3.71
N VAL A 49 4.94 -6.33 -3.18
CA VAL A 49 4.53 -6.57 -1.79
C VAL A 49 3.56 -7.74 -1.79
N THR A 50 4.10 -8.96 -1.67
CA THR A 50 3.34 -10.21 -1.89
C THR A 50 2.81 -10.85 -0.61
N ASN A 51 3.20 -10.33 0.55
CA ASN A 51 3.02 -10.94 1.88
C ASN A 51 2.05 -10.18 2.80
N LEU A 52 1.10 -9.42 2.24
CA LEU A 52 0.03 -8.81 3.03
C LEU A 52 -0.92 -9.89 3.57
N VAL A 53 -1.27 -9.78 4.84
CA VAL A 53 -2.19 -10.69 5.51
C VAL A 53 -3.61 -10.13 5.44
N GLU A 54 -4.57 -10.98 5.12
CA GLU A 54 -5.98 -10.63 5.11
C GLU A 54 -6.46 -10.26 6.53
N GLU A 55 -7.38 -9.31 6.65
CA GLU A 55 -7.94 -8.83 7.92
C GLU A 55 -6.89 -8.25 8.92
N ALA A 56 -5.69 -7.89 8.44
CA ALA A 56 -4.69 -7.21 9.24
C ALA A 56 -4.59 -5.72 8.88
N ASP A 57 -4.30 -4.90 9.89
CA ASP A 57 -4.16 -3.45 9.75
C ASP A 57 -2.72 -3.07 9.42
N TYR A 58 -2.57 -2.13 8.49
CA TYR A 58 -1.26 -1.64 8.04
C TYR A 58 -1.25 -0.13 7.89
N PHE A 59 -0.11 0.48 8.20
CA PHE A 59 0.25 1.78 7.67
C PHE A 59 0.88 1.60 6.29
N LEU A 60 0.23 2.19 5.30
CA LEU A 60 0.60 2.08 3.90
C LEU A 60 0.89 3.48 3.33
N SER A 61 1.97 3.57 2.57
CA SER A 61 2.22 4.71 1.68
C SER A 61 2.21 4.23 0.24
N GLY A 62 1.72 5.05 -0.68
CA GLY A 62 1.63 4.67 -2.08
C GLY A 62 1.39 5.86 -2.98
N LYS A 63 1.32 5.58 -4.28
CA LYS A 63 0.98 6.57 -5.31
C LYS A 63 -0.36 6.22 -5.91
N LEU A 64 -1.30 7.17 -5.92
CA LEU A 64 -2.55 6.99 -6.66
C LEU A 64 -2.28 7.11 -8.17
N GLN A 65 -2.57 6.05 -8.91
CA GLN A 65 -2.42 5.95 -10.36
C GLN A 65 -3.70 5.35 -10.95
N ASN A 66 -4.35 6.08 -11.86
CA ASN A 66 -5.59 5.62 -12.52
C ASN A 66 -6.71 5.18 -11.55
N GLY A 67 -6.79 5.80 -10.37
CA GLY A 67 -7.78 5.47 -9.34
C GLY A 67 -7.38 4.30 -8.42
N GLU A 68 -6.24 3.65 -8.66
CA GLU A 68 -5.70 2.57 -7.83
C GLU A 68 -4.46 3.07 -7.07
N ILE A 69 -4.22 2.55 -5.86
CA ILE A 69 -3.05 2.87 -5.06
C ILE A 69 -1.95 1.90 -5.44
N TYR A 70 -0.93 2.37 -6.12
CA TYR A 70 0.24 1.56 -6.47
C TYR A 70 1.29 1.60 -5.37
N ILE A 71 1.77 0.43 -4.95
CA ILE A 71 2.85 0.26 -3.98
C ILE A 71 3.91 -0.71 -4.49
N THR A 72 5.10 -0.61 -3.89
CA THR A 72 6.21 -1.55 -4.04
C THR A 72 6.85 -1.81 -2.69
N ASN A 73 7.80 -2.74 -2.61
CA ASN A 73 8.59 -3.02 -1.41
C ASN A 73 9.46 -1.83 -0.94
N CYS A 74 9.55 -0.75 -1.73
CA CYS A 74 10.24 0.49 -1.35
C CYS A 74 9.30 1.47 -0.62
N ASN A 75 7.99 1.22 -0.64
CA ASN A 75 7.02 2.00 0.09
C ASN A 75 6.97 1.58 1.56
N LEU A 76 6.53 2.50 2.43
CA LEU A 76 6.17 2.15 3.80
C LEU A 76 4.97 1.19 3.78
N VAL A 77 5.21 -0.02 4.26
CA VAL A 77 4.22 -1.06 4.53
C VAL A 77 4.55 -1.62 5.91
N LEU A 78 3.89 -1.08 6.93
CA LEU A 78 4.18 -1.40 8.33
C LEU A 78 2.93 -1.99 8.98
N PRO A 79 2.95 -3.25 9.47
CA PRO A 79 1.85 -3.79 10.24
C PRO A 79 1.56 -2.91 11.47
N TYR A 80 0.28 -2.68 11.77
CA TYR A 80 -0.14 -1.75 12.81
C TYR A 80 0.43 -2.09 14.19
N GLU A 81 0.65 -3.37 14.47
CA GLU A 81 1.24 -3.88 15.72
C GLU A 81 2.67 -3.37 16.00
N TYR A 82 3.41 -2.93 14.97
CA TYR A 82 4.77 -2.39 15.11
C TYR A 82 4.81 -0.87 15.15
N VAL A 83 3.67 -0.20 15.09
CA VAL A 83 3.60 1.26 15.02
C VAL A 83 3.77 1.83 16.43
N THR A 84 4.71 2.77 16.55
CA THR A 84 4.94 3.48 17.81
C THR A 84 4.08 4.73 17.90
N ARG A 85 3.97 5.32 19.09
CA ARG A 85 3.29 6.61 19.26
C ARG A 85 3.97 7.73 18.46
N ASP A 86 5.30 7.72 18.42
CA ASP A 86 6.09 8.71 17.70
C ASP A 86 5.81 8.65 16.18
N ASP A 87 5.59 7.45 15.62
CA ASP A 87 5.18 7.29 14.22
C ASP A 87 3.80 7.91 13.95
N VAL A 88 2.84 7.68 14.85
CA VAL A 88 1.49 8.26 14.73
C VAL A 88 1.54 9.78 14.82
N ASP A 89 2.34 10.33 15.73
CA ASP A 89 2.49 11.78 15.89
C ASP A 89 3.17 12.40 14.64
N LEU A 90 4.19 11.75 14.08
CA LEU A 90 4.80 12.17 12.80
C LEU A 90 3.77 12.21 11.65
N LEU A 91 2.89 11.21 11.58
CA LEU A 91 1.86 11.13 10.54
C LEU A 91 0.75 12.17 10.74
N ARG A 92 0.44 12.51 11.99
CA ARG A 92 -0.48 13.62 12.33
C ARG A 92 0.11 14.95 11.88
N ASP A 93 1.38 15.20 12.18
CA ASP A 93 2.09 16.42 11.76
C ASP A 93 2.11 16.54 10.24
N LEU A 94 2.34 15.42 9.54
CA LEU A 94 2.29 15.35 8.08
C LEU A 94 0.89 15.69 7.52
N ARG A 95 -0.17 15.19 8.15
CA ARG A 95 -1.57 15.47 7.78
C ARG A 95 -1.91 16.93 7.97
N ASP A 96 -1.55 17.47 9.13
CA ASP A 96 -1.89 18.83 9.54
C ASP A 96 -0.98 19.87 8.86
N GLY A 97 -0.01 19.40 8.08
CA GLY A 97 0.89 20.26 7.30
C GLY A 97 1.76 21.12 8.21
N VAL A 98 2.05 20.66 9.43
CA VAL A 98 2.93 21.34 10.38
C VAL A 98 4.33 21.32 9.77
N LYS A 99 4.64 22.37 9.00
CA LYS A 99 6.00 22.65 8.55
C LYS A 99 6.83 22.89 9.80
N GLN A 100 7.53 21.88 10.28
CA GLN A 100 8.77 22.15 10.98
C GLN A 100 9.78 22.55 9.91
N CYS A 101 9.86 23.87 9.70
CA CYS A 101 10.89 24.51 8.89
C CYS A 101 12.28 24.24 9.47
#